data_AF-A0A4R9A143-F1
#
_entry.id   AF-A0A4R9A143-F1
#
_cell.length_a   1.000
_cell.length_b   1.000
_cell.length_c   1.000
_cell.angle_alpha   90.00
_cell.angle_beta   90.00
_cell.angle_gamma   90.00
#
_symmetry.space_group_name_H-M   'P 1'
#
loop_
_entity.id
_entity.type
_entity.pdbx_description
1 polymer ?
#
loop_
_entity_poly.entity_id
_entity_poly.type
_entity_poly.pdbx_seq_one_letter_code
_entity_poly.pdbx_strand_id
1 'polypeptide(L)'
;MSETHTMRQRFAAQSVIEVLLLEQSLIRPRSRFARLAGRSPLGADSLPWYLGAQGEIAVAALLAGLPGGWTVFHALPVRTRECDIDHLLVGPAGVFTITTKLHRGAAIWVAHRTLMVGREKKPYIRDAEFEAHRLTRMLRDLTPLRTSVRPVVAFVAAKRITIRERPAQVKVIDADDLRRWLTTLPTVLGPAERMALVALIDSPDTWSALPAIEPDELRERFLQLDEAVRGARRRRIGWGMLAAALLGAALTLVVVLSPLGARLL
;
A
#
# COMPACT_ATOMS: atom_id res chain seq x y z
N MET A 1 -22.96 -26.89 2.41
CA MET A 1 -21.75 -26.82 3.23
C MET A 1 -21.26 -25.38 3.13
N SER A 2 -21.39 -24.56 4.18
CA SER A 2 -20.76 -23.23 4.17
C SER A 2 -19.26 -23.44 4.05
N GLU A 3 -18.63 -22.88 3.02
CA GLU A 3 -17.18 -22.78 2.99
C GLU A 3 -16.73 -21.97 4.20
N THR A 4 -15.92 -22.60 5.06
CA THR A 4 -15.35 -21.90 6.21
C THR A 4 -14.28 -20.94 5.69
N HIS A 5 -14.66 -19.68 5.44
CA HIS A 5 -13.71 -18.65 5.02
C HIS A 5 -12.64 -18.46 6.09
N THR A 6 -11.38 -18.75 5.79
CA THR A 6 -10.25 -18.52 6.72
C THR A 6 -9.65 -17.13 6.50
N MET A 7 -9.03 -16.53 7.51
CA MET A 7 -8.41 -15.20 7.34
C MET A 7 -7.26 -15.19 6.35
N ARG A 8 -6.59 -16.32 6.13
CA ARG A 8 -5.52 -16.48 5.13
C ARG A 8 -6.00 -16.37 3.68
N GLN A 9 -7.29 -16.54 3.41
CA GLN A 9 -7.84 -16.39 2.05
C GLN A 9 -8.00 -14.92 1.64
N ARG A 10 -7.96 -13.99 2.61
CA ARG A 10 -8.00 -12.56 2.32
C ARG A 10 -6.75 -12.15 1.57
N PHE A 11 -6.91 -11.28 0.59
CA PHE A 11 -5.79 -10.81 -0.23
C PHE A 11 -5.37 -9.38 0.14
N ALA A 12 -4.15 -9.02 -0.25
CA ALA A 12 -3.61 -7.70 0.00
C ALA A 12 -4.52 -6.59 -0.54
N ALA A 13 -4.69 -5.51 0.24
CA ALA A 13 -5.57 -4.40 -0.09
C ALA A 13 -7.06 -4.71 -0.17
N GLN A 14 -7.55 -5.90 0.20
CA GLN A 14 -8.95 -6.27 0.04
C GLN A 14 -9.90 -5.19 0.61
N SER A 15 -9.74 -4.81 1.87
CA SER A 15 -10.60 -3.82 2.53
C SER A 15 -10.53 -2.43 1.91
N VAL A 16 -9.33 -2.00 1.51
CA VAL A 16 -9.15 -0.71 0.83
C VAL A 16 -9.74 -0.73 -0.58
N ILE A 17 -9.71 -1.88 -1.26
CA ILE A 17 -10.34 -2.07 -2.58
C ILE A 17 -11.87 -2.05 -2.45
N GLU A 18 -12.44 -2.65 -1.40
CA GLU A 18 -13.89 -2.58 -1.13
C GLU A 18 -14.34 -1.12 -1.03
N VAL A 19 -13.67 -0.32 -0.19
CA VAL A 19 -13.98 1.11 -0.05
C VAL A 19 -13.74 1.88 -1.35
N LEU A 20 -12.62 1.62 -2.04
CA LEU A 20 -12.31 2.23 -3.33
C LEU A 20 -13.43 2.02 -4.35
N LEU A 21 -13.91 0.78 -4.49
CA LEU A 21 -14.92 0.44 -5.48
C LEU A 21 -16.30 0.98 -5.11
N LEU A 22 -16.61 1.06 -3.81
CA LEU A 22 -17.81 1.75 -3.31
C LEU A 22 -17.78 3.23 -3.67
N GLU A 23 -16.71 3.95 -3.33
CA GLU A 23 -16.53 5.37 -3.70
C GLU A 23 -16.57 5.57 -5.21
N GLN A 24 -15.91 4.68 -5.97
CA GLN A 24 -15.85 4.75 -7.42
C GLN A 24 -17.21 4.49 -8.10
N SER A 25 -18.10 3.71 -7.46
CA SER A 25 -19.44 3.43 -7.98
C SER A 25 -20.34 4.67 -8.01
N LEU A 26 -20.04 5.66 -7.17
CA LEU A 26 -20.77 6.93 -7.10
C LEU A 26 -20.37 7.91 -8.22
N ILE A 27 -19.32 7.60 -8.98
CA ILE A 27 -18.74 8.51 -9.97
C ILE A 27 -19.33 8.24 -11.35
N ARG A 28 -19.78 9.30 -12.03
CA ARG A 28 -20.30 9.21 -13.40
C ARG A 28 -19.24 8.63 -14.36
N PRO A 29 -19.60 7.66 -15.22
CA PRO A 29 -18.68 7.11 -16.21
C PRO A 29 -18.13 8.17 -17.17
N ARG A 30 -16.83 8.06 -17.51
CA ARG A 30 -16.18 8.93 -18.49
C ARG A 30 -16.78 8.76 -19.88
N SER A 31 -17.00 9.88 -20.58
CA SER A 31 -17.33 9.90 -22.01
C SER A 31 -16.22 9.30 -22.88
N ARG A 32 -16.56 8.89 -24.12
CA ARG A 32 -15.58 8.34 -25.08
C ARG A 32 -14.43 9.32 -25.35
N PHE A 33 -14.74 10.60 -25.52
CA PHE A 33 -13.74 11.65 -25.71
C PHE A 33 -12.81 11.79 -24.49
N ALA A 34 -13.35 11.80 -23.27
CA ALA A 34 -12.55 11.88 -22.05
C ALA A 34 -11.61 10.67 -21.89
N ARG A 35 -12.02 9.48 -22.35
CA ARG A 35 -11.16 8.29 -22.37
C ARG A 35 -9.99 8.48 -23.36
N LEU A 36 -10.27 8.97 -24.57
CA LEU A 36 -9.26 9.22 -25.60
C LEU A 36 -8.25 10.30 -25.16
N ALA A 37 -8.73 11.37 -24.53
CA ALA A 37 -7.89 12.45 -23.98
C ALA A 37 -7.04 12.01 -22.77
N GLY A 38 -7.19 10.79 -22.25
CA GLY A 38 -6.39 10.30 -21.12
C GLY A 38 -6.82 10.86 -19.75
N ARG A 39 -8.08 11.31 -19.60
CA ARG A 39 -8.63 11.70 -18.30
C ARG A 39 -8.72 10.46 -17.40
N SER A 40 -8.26 10.54 -16.14
CA SER A 40 -8.31 9.40 -15.20
C SER A 40 -9.77 8.97 -14.93
N PRO A 41 -10.08 7.66 -14.78
CA PRO A 41 -11.39 7.23 -14.27
C PRO A 41 -11.60 7.54 -12.78
N LEU A 42 -10.52 7.71 -12.02
CA LEU A 42 -10.61 7.96 -10.56
C LEU A 42 -11.18 9.33 -10.25
N GLY A 43 -12.08 9.38 -9.27
CA GLY A 43 -12.46 10.60 -8.59
C GLY A 43 -11.36 11.10 -7.66
N ALA A 44 -11.55 12.31 -7.14
CA ALA A 44 -10.65 12.89 -6.15
C ALA A 44 -10.64 12.04 -4.86
N ASP A 45 -11.82 11.63 -4.39
CA ASP A 45 -12.00 10.88 -3.15
C ASP A 45 -11.55 9.41 -3.27
N SER A 46 -11.58 8.85 -4.49
CA SER A 46 -11.10 7.49 -4.78
C SER A 46 -9.58 7.39 -4.89
N LEU A 47 -8.88 8.51 -5.17
CA LEU A 47 -7.44 8.48 -5.42
C LEU A 47 -6.62 8.02 -4.19
N PRO A 48 -6.86 8.49 -2.96
CA PRO A 48 -6.16 8.00 -1.78
C PRO A 48 -6.32 6.49 -1.57
N TRP A 49 -7.54 5.96 -1.75
CA TRP A 49 -7.81 4.52 -1.64
C TRP A 49 -7.10 3.71 -2.72
N TYR A 50 -7.10 4.18 -3.96
CA TYR A 50 -6.37 3.53 -5.05
C TYR A 50 -4.85 3.50 -4.78
N LEU A 51 -4.27 4.59 -4.29
CA LEU A 51 -2.85 4.64 -3.91
C LEU A 51 -2.55 3.75 -2.70
N GLY A 52 -3.47 3.67 -1.73
CA GLY A 52 -3.40 2.73 -0.60
C GLY A 52 -3.33 1.29 -1.08
N ALA A 53 -4.27 0.89 -1.94
CA ALA A 53 -4.31 -0.45 -2.52
C ALA A 53 -3.04 -0.80 -3.29
N GLN A 54 -2.53 0.13 -4.13
CA GLN A 54 -1.26 -0.08 -4.83
C GLN A 54 -0.08 -0.26 -3.88
N GLY A 55 -0.06 0.47 -2.76
CA GLY A 55 0.95 0.33 -1.73
C GLY A 55 0.92 -1.06 -1.12
N GLU A 56 -0.22 -1.46 -0.56
CA GLU A 56 -0.38 -2.76 0.11
C GLU A 56 -0.11 -3.95 -0.82
N ILE A 57 -0.53 -3.88 -2.09
CA ILE A 57 -0.21 -4.91 -3.09
C ILE A 57 1.30 -4.99 -3.33
N ALA A 58 2.00 -3.84 -3.40
CA ALA A 58 3.45 -3.81 -3.59
C ALA A 58 4.19 -4.42 -2.39
N VAL A 59 3.77 -4.08 -1.16
CA VAL A 59 4.33 -4.68 0.06
C VAL A 59 4.03 -6.17 0.12
N ALA A 60 2.82 -6.60 -0.17
CA ALA A 60 2.47 -8.01 -0.21
C ALA A 60 3.31 -8.82 -1.20
N ALA A 61 3.61 -8.26 -2.39
CA ALA A 61 4.49 -8.89 -3.35
C ALA A 61 5.92 -9.11 -2.81
N LEU A 62 6.44 -8.16 -2.01
CA LEU A 62 7.73 -8.30 -1.34
C LEU A 62 7.68 -9.35 -0.22
N LEU A 63 6.59 -9.37 0.55
CA LEU A 63 6.37 -10.31 1.64
C LEU A 63 6.15 -11.74 1.16
N ALA A 64 5.60 -11.95 -0.04
CA ALA A 64 5.47 -13.26 -0.67
C ALA A 64 6.83 -13.96 -0.89
N GLY A 65 7.92 -13.18 -0.92
CA GLY A 65 9.28 -13.72 -1.01
C GLY A 65 9.92 -14.10 0.33
N LEU A 66 9.21 -14.00 1.47
CA LEU A 66 9.76 -14.42 2.76
C LEU A 66 10.06 -15.93 2.78
N PRO A 67 11.11 -16.36 3.49
CA PRO A 67 11.45 -17.78 3.58
C PRO A 67 10.42 -18.56 4.40
N GLY A 68 10.55 -19.89 4.39
CA GLY A 68 9.73 -20.77 5.22
C GLY A 68 9.75 -20.37 6.70
N GLY A 69 8.62 -20.61 7.39
CA GLY A 69 8.44 -20.27 8.80
C GLY A 69 7.83 -18.88 9.05
N TRP A 70 7.65 -18.07 8.01
CA TRP A 70 6.82 -16.87 8.02
C TRP A 70 5.41 -17.17 7.52
N THR A 71 4.41 -16.56 8.13
CA THR A 71 3.03 -16.51 7.64
C THR A 71 2.60 -15.06 7.59
N VAL A 72 1.95 -14.67 6.49
CA VAL A 72 1.45 -13.32 6.24
C VAL A 72 -0.06 -13.40 6.13
N PHE A 73 -0.75 -12.54 6.86
CA PHE A 73 -2.18 -12.30 6.75
C PHE A 73 -2.42 -10.89 6.22
N HIS A 74 -3.45 -10.75 5.39
CA HIS A 74 -3.75 -9.50 4.71
C HIS A 74 -5.12 -8.97 5.10
N ALA A 75 -5.25 -7.65 5.17
CA ALA A 75 -6.52 -6.95 5.30
C ALA A 75 -7.38 -7.48 6.45
N LEU A 76 -6.79 -7.75 7.62
CA LEU A 76 -7.51 -8.38 8.73
C LEU A 76 -8.52 -7.40 9.34
N PRO A 77 -9.79 -7.81 9.49
CA PRO A 77 -10.82 -6.92 10.00
C PRO A 77 -10.60 -6.69 11.49
N VAL A 78 -10.70 -5.46 11.97
CA VAL A 78 -10.63 -5.18 13.41
C VAL A 78 -11.92 -4.52 13.88
N ARG A 79 -12.49 -5.01 15.00
CA ARG A 79 -13.84 -4.69 15.54
C ARG A 79 -14.19 -3.21 15.81
N THR A 80 -13.37 -2.24 15.43
CA THR A 80 -13.63 -0.80 15.65
C THR A 80 -13.85 -0.09 14.33
N ARG A 81 -14.46 1.10 14.36
CA ARG A 81 -14.64 2.01 13.20
C ARG A 81 -13.32 2.50 12.56
N GLU A 82 -12.19 1.89 12.91
CA GLU A 82 -10.86 2.26 12.47
C GLU A 82 -10.32 1.14 11.57
N CYS A 83 -9.62 1.56 10.51
CA CYS A 83 -9.21 0.76 9.35
C CYS A 83 -8.65 -0.63 9.70
N ASP A 84 -8.88 -1.56 8.78
CA ASP A 84 -8.35 -2.92 8.83
C ASP A 84 -6.82 -2.94 8.84
N ILE A 85 -6.23 -4.04 9.35
CA ILE A 85 -4.78 -4.22 9.39
C ILE A 85 -4.32 -4.63 7.98
N ASP A 86 -3.52 -3.77 7.34
CA ASP A 86 -2.92 -4.02 6.02
C ASP A 86 -2.24 -5.40 5.97
N HIS A 87 -1.29 -5.64 6.87
CA HIS A 87 -0.53 -6.89 6.97
C HIS A 87 -0.21 -7.26 8.42
N LEU A 88 -0.44 -8.53 8.79
CA LEU A 88 0.03 -9.14 10.03
C LEU A 88 0.93 -10.33 9.72
N LEU A 89 2.13 -10.32 10.29
CA LEU A 89 3.12 -11.36 10.07
C LEU A 89 3.39 -12.11 11.36
N VAL A 90 3.46 -13.44 11.26
CA VAL A 90 3.98 -14.32 12.30
C VAL A 90 5.20 -15.04 11.74
N GLY A 91 6.36 -14.84 12.35
CA GLY A 91 7.61 -15.44 11.89
C GLY A 91 8.59 -15.73 13.02
N PRO A 92 9.78 -16.27 12.70
CA PRO A 92 10.79 -16.60 13.71
C PRO A 92 11.15 -15.39 14.59
N ALA A 93 11.14 -14.18 14.03
CA ALA A 93 11.52 -12.95 14.71
C ALA A 93 10.40 -12.26 15.51
N GLY A 94 9.22 -12.89 15.65
CA GLY A 94 8.09 -12.34 16.38
C GLY A 94 6.83 -12.13 15.53
N VAL A 95 5.93 -11.30 16.05
CA VAL A 95 4.71 -10.87 15.40
C VAL A 95 4.84 -9.39 14.99
N PHE A 96 4.44 -9.04 13.77
CA PHE A 96 4.60 -7.69 13.21
C PHE A 96 3.31 -7.23 12.55
N THR A 97 2.91 -5.98 12.79
CA THR A 97 1.98 -5.29 11.89
C THR A 97 2.78 -4.42 10.93
N ILE A 98 2.37 -4.40 9.67
CA ILE A 98 3.01 -3.57 8.64
C ILE A 98 1.95 -2.69 8.03
N THR A 99 1.96 -1.43 8.43
CA THR A 99 1.17 -0.39 7.78
C THR A 99 1.91 0.12 6.54
N THR A 100 1.22 0.17 5.42
CA THR A 100 1.78 0.57 4.14
C THR A 100 1.44 2.02 3.82
N LYS A 101 2.42 2.78 3.32
CA LYS A 101 2.25 4.18 2.90
C LYS A 101 2.93 4.45 1.57
N LEU A 102 2.14 4.56 0.50
CA LEU A 102 2.62 4.92 -0.82
C LEU A 102 2.74 6.44 -0.96
N HIS A 103 3.97 6.93 -1.11
CA HIS A 103 4.29 8.36 -1.25
C HIS A 103 5.29 8.60 -2.38
N ARG A 104 4.81 8.49 -3.62
CA ARG A 104 5.65 8.56 -4.82
C ARG A 104 6.46 9.86 -4.88
N GLY A 105 7.79 9.75 -4.82
CA GLY A 105 8.72 10.86 -4.96
C GLY A 105 8.84 11.78 -3.74
N ALA A 106 8.15 11.47 -2.63
CA ALA A 106 8.21 12.28 -1.43
C ALA A 106 9.49 12.03 -0.62
N ALA A 107 9.98 13.05 0.06
CA ALA A 107 11.01 12.89 1.08
C ALA A 107 10.34 12.60 2.43
N ILE A 108 10.74 11.50 3.07
CA ILE A 108 10.28 11.13 4.42
C ILE A 108 11.34 11.55 5.42
N TRP A 109 10.92 12.23 6.48
CA TRP A 109 11.81 12.63 7.57
C TRP A 109 11.21 12.18 8.90
N VAL A 110 12.04 11.59 9.75
CA VAL A 110 11.65 11.06 11.06
C VAL A 110 12.58 11.58 12.14
N ALA A 111 11.99 12.09 13.22
CA ALA A 111 12.68 12.33 14.47
C ALA A 111 11.77 11.95 15.64
N HIS A 112 12.17 10.91 16.38
CA HIS A 112 11.44 10.35 17.50
C HIS A 112 9.99 9.97 17.10
N ARG A 113 8.99 10.73 17.57
CA ARG A 113 7.56 10.53 17.24
C ARG A 113 7.07 11.38 16.07
N THR A 114 7.89 12.29 15.55
CA THR A 114 7.52 13.17 14.45
C THR A 114 7.89 12.53 13.13
N LEU A 115 6.90 12.38 12.24
CA LEU A 115 7.08 11.95 10.87
C LEU A 115 6.56 13.02 9.92
N MET A 116 7.39 13.42 8.97
CA MET A 116 7.07 14.36 7.90
C MET A 116 7.10 13.66 6.55
N VAL A 117 6.09 13.92 5.72
CA VAL A 117 6.06 13.58 4.30
C VAL A 117 6.14 14.87 3.51
N GLY A 118 7.29 15.15 2.90
CA GLY A 118 7.59 16.45 2.35
C GLY A 118 7.56 17.53 3.44
N ARG A 119 6.54 18.39 3.40
CA ARG A 119 6.32 19.47 4.39
C ARG A 119 5.16 19.21 5.34
N GLU A 120 4.50 18.05 5.23
CA GLU A 120 3.32 17.74 6.02
C GLU A 120 3.65 16.75 7.14
N LYS A 121 3.25 17.09 8.37
CA LYS A 121 3.31 16.17 9.50
C LYS A 121 2.24 15.09 9.34
N LYS A 122 2.62 13.83 9.49
CA LYS A 122 1.70 12.68 9.45
C LYS A 122 1.74 11.90 10.76
N PRO A 123 0.59 11.38 11.24
CA PRO A 123 0.50 10.65 12.50
C PRO A 123 0.94 9.18 12.43
N TYR A 124 1.56 8.73 11.32
CA TYR A 124 1.79 7.30 11.04
C TYR A 124 2.51 6.52 12.15
N ILE A 125 3.45 7.14 12.87
CA ILE A 125 4.12 6.49 14.01
C ILE A 125 3.13 6.22 15.13
N ARG A 126 2.36 7.24 15.53
CA ARG A 126 1.34 7.11 16.59
C ARG A 126 0.30 6.06 16.22
N ASP A 127 -0.18 6.09 14.97
CA ASP A 127 -1.24 5.20 14.52
C ASP A 127 -0.76 3.74 14.48
N ALA A 128 0.47 3.49 14.00
CA ALA A 128 1.06 2.16 14.00
C ALA A 128 1.31 1.63 15.43
N GLU A 129 1.76 2.47 16.37
CA GLU A 129 1.89 2.10 17.79
C GLU A 129 0.55 1.71 18.40
N PHE A 130 -0.50 2.49 18.12
CA PHE A 130 -1.83 2.23 18.63
C PHE A 130 -2.39 0.90 18.11
N GLU A 131 -2.26 0.65 16.81
CA GLU A 131 -2.65 -0.60 16.17
C GLU A 131 -1.93 -1.81 16.79
N ALA A 132 -0.60 -1.76 16.88
CA ALA A 132 0.19 -2.85 17.44
C ALA A 132 -0.11 -3.08 18.94
N HIS A 133 -0.33 -2.00 19.71
CA HIS A 133 -0.72 -2.12 21.12
C HIS A 133 -2.07 -2.80 21.27
N ARG A 134 -3.06 -2.39 20.46
CA ARG A 134 -4.40 -2.98 20.47
C ARG A 134 -4.36 -4.45 20.08
N LEU A 135 -3.63 -4.80 19.02
CA LEU A 135 -3.48 -6.18 18.59
C LEU A 135 -2.76 -7.03 19.63
N THR A 136 -1.73 -6.48 20.28
CA THR A 136 -1.03 -7.15 21.39
C THR A 136 -2.00 -7.49 22.52
N ARG A 137 -2.86 -6.55 22.91
CA ARG A 137 -3.86 -6.78 23.96
C ARG A 137 -4.85 -7.88 23.55
N MET A 138 -5.42 -7.77 22.36
CA MET A 138 -6.38 -8.74 21.83
C MET A 138 -5.79 -10.17 21.78
N LEU A 139 -4.55 -10.31 21.29
CA LEU A 139 -3.89 -11.63 21.24
C LEU A 139 -3.56 -12.16 22.64
N ARG A 140 -3.19 -11.29 23.59
CA ARG A 140 -2.92 -11.69 24.99
C ARG A 140 -4.16 -12.19 25.72
N ASP A 141 -5.33 -11.68 25.36
CA ASP A 141 -6.61 -12.12 25.94
C ASP A 141 -6.97 -13.55 25.47
N LEU A 142 -6.41 -13.99 24.33
CA LEU A 142 -6.70 -15.29 23.71
C LEU A 142 -5.58 -16.32 23.90
N THR A 143 -4.33 -15.88 24.09
CA THR A 143 -3.18 -16.76 24.27
C THR A 143 -2.05 -16.09 25.06
N PRO A 144 -1.21 -16.83 25.82
CA PRO A 144 -0.04 -16.29 26.51
C PRO A 144 1.04 -15.77 25.53
N LEU A 145 0.85 -14.56 25.01
CA LEU A 145 1.79 -13.94 24.07
C LEU A 145 2.96 -13.28 24.83
N ARG A 146 4.15 -13.88 24.71
CA ARG A 146 5.39 -13.41 25.36
C ARG A 146 5.91 -12.11 24.77
N THR A 147 5.88 -11.98 23.44
CA THR A 147 6.39 -10.81 22.72
C THR A 147 5.25 -9.93 22.21
N SER A 148 5.29 -8.63 22.49
CA SER A 148 4.32 -7.70 21.89
C SER A 148 4.45 -7.68 20.36
N VAL A 149 3.33 -7.39 19.68
CA VAL A 149 3.33 -7.10 18.26
C VAL A 149 4.21 -5.89 17.98
N ARG A 150 5.07 -5.98 16.96
CA ARG A 150 6.03 -4.94 16.59
C ARG A 150 5.51 -4.13 15.40
N PRO A 151 5.23 -2.83 15.55
CA PRO A 151 4.73 -2.00 14.47
C PRO A 151 5.81 -1.64 13.45
N VAL A 152 5.45 -1.68 12.17
CA VAL A 152 6.29 -1.29 11.04
C VAL A 152 5.50 -0.34 10.15
N VAL A 153 6.13 0.77 9.76
CA VAL A 153 5.63 1.66 8.70
C VAL A 153 6.53 1.49 7.49
N ALA A 154 5.99 0.85 6.46
CA ALA A 154 6.68 0.60 5.19
C ALA A 154 6.29 1.67 4.17
N PHE A 155 7.28 2.40 3.65
CA PHE A 155 7.07 3.40 2.62
C PHE A 155 7.30 2.82 1.23
N VAL A 156 6.33 2.99 0.34
CA VAL A 156 6.42 2.57 -1.06
C VAL A 156 6.69 3.79 -1.94
N ALA A 157 7.69 3.68 -2.82
CA ALA A 157 8.08 4.69 -3.81
C ALA A 157 8.48 6.06 -3.23
N ALA A 158 8.92 6.11 -1.96
CA ALA A 158 9.52 7.33 -1.40
C ALA A 158 10.81 7.68 -2.16
N LYS A 159 11.12 8.97 -2.28
CA LYS A 159 12.39 9.42 -2.87
C LYS A 159 13.58 9.18 -1.95
N ARG A 160 13.36 9.36 -0.65
CA ARG A 160 14.35 9.14 0.41
C ARG A 160 13.66 9.03 1.76
N ILE A 161 14.25 8.29 2.68
CA ILE A 161 13.85 8.23 4.08
C ILE A 161 15.03 8.66 4.94
N THR A 162 14.85 9.73 5.72
CA THR A 162 15.87 10.27 6.62
C THR A 162 15.41 10.10 8.05
N ILE A 163 16.07 9.22 8.81
CA ILE A 163 15.80 9.00 10.22
C ILE A 163 16.88 9.71 11.03
N ARG A 164 16.53 10.86 11.62
CA ARG A 164 17.43 11.62 12.51
C ARG A 164 17.49 11.00 13.90
N GLU A 165 16.33 10.58 14.39
CA GLU A 165 16.18 9.89 15.66
C GLU A 165 15.16 8.78 15.50
N ARG A 166 15.51 7.57 15.95
CA ARG A 166 14.66 6.38 15.75
C ARG A 166 13.45 6.43 16.69
N PRO A 167 12.24 6.11 16.20
CA PRO A 167 11.09 5.90 17.08
C PRO A 167 11.37 4.74 18.04
N ALA A 168 10.82 4.81 19.26
CA ALA A 168 11.08 3.82 20.30
C ALA A 168 10.55 2.42 19.96
N GLN A 169 9.35 2.34 19.37
CA GLN A 169 8.64 1.06 19.14
C GLN A 169 8.43 0.74 17.65
N VAL A 170 8.41 1.76 16.79
CA VAL A 170 8.07 1.61 15.37
C VAL A 170 9.31 1.52 14.50
N LYS A 171 9.37 0.48 13.67
CA LYS A 171 10.32 0.44 12.56
C LYS A 171 9.76 1.26 11.39
N VAL A 172 10.42 2.36 11.04
CA VAL A 172 10.19 3.04 9.76
C VAL A 172 11.21 2.51 8.75
N ILE A 173 10.74 2.09 7.58
CA ILE A 173 11.60 1.46 6.56
C ILE A 173 11.09 1.74 5.15
N ASP A 174 12.00 1.68 4.18
CA ASP A 174 11.64 1.55 2.78
C ASP A 174 11.08 0.13 2.54
N ALA A 175 10.00 0.02 1.78
CA ALA A 175 9.39 -1.27 1.49
C ALA A 175 10.39 -2.24 0.86
N ASP A 176 11.29 -1.77 -0.01
CA ASP A 176 12.26 -2.62 -0.71
C ASP A 176 13.26 -3.30 0.25
N ASP A 177 13.54 -2.69 1.41
CA ASP A 177 14.42 -3.23 2.45
C ASP A 177 13.68 -4.16 3.45
N LEU A 178 12.35 -4.22 3.39
CA LEU A 178 11.49 -4.86 4.39
C LEU A 178 11.81 -6.35 4.57
N ARG A 179 11.82 -7.10 3.46
CA ARG A 179 12.09 -8.54 3.47
C ARG A 179 13.46 -8.83 4.07
N ARG A 180 14.50 -8.13 3.59
CA ARG A 180 15.87 -8.29 4.08
C ARG A 180 15.93 -8.05 5.58
N TRP A 181 15.38 -6.92 6.03
CA TRP A 181 15.36 -6.58 7.45
C TRP A 181 14.66 -7.66 8.29
N LEU A 182 13.47 -8.11 7.92
CA LEU A 182 12.73 -9.16 8.64
C LEU A 182 13.56 -10.45 8.79
N THR A 183 14.25 -10.88 7.73
CA THR A 183 15.06 -12.10 7.73
C THR A 183 16.38 -12.01 8.53
N THR A 184 16.83 -10.80 8.85
CA THR A 184 18.06 -10.58 9.65
C THR A 184 17.81 -10.53 11.16
N LEU A 185 16.55 -10.47 11.58
CA LEU A 185 16.20 -10.38 12.99
C LEU A 185 16.41 -11.73 13.69
N PRO A 186 16.84 -11.73 14.97
CA PRO A 186 17.05 -12.96 15.73
C PRO A 186 15.74 -13.72 15.91
N THR A 187 15.84 -15.05 16.00
CA THR A 187 14.68 -15.91 16.30
C THR A 187 14.30 -15.77 17.76
N VAL A 188 13.04 -15.41 18.02
CA VAL A 188 12.45 -15.25 19.35
C VAL A 188 11.19 -16.09 19.55
N LEU A 189 10.56 -16.57 18.47
CA LEU A 189 9.40 -17.46 18.52
C LEU A 189 9.74 -18.87 18.00
N GLY A 190 9.48 -19.89 18.83
CA GLY A 190 9.66 -21.29 18.46
C GLY A 190 8.60 -21.80 17.46
N PRO A 191 8.85 -22.90 16.74
CA PRO A 191 7.90 -23.41 15.72
C PRO A 191 6.49 -23.69 16.24
N ALA A 192 6.36 -24.33 17.40
CA ALA A 192 5.05 -24.66 17.99
C ALA A 192 4.25 -23.42 18.38
N GLU A 193 4.92 -22.42 18.98
CA GLU A 193 4.30 -21.14 19.35
C GLU A 193 3.83 -20.38 18.10
N ARG A 194 4.63 -20.38 17.03
CA ARG A 194 4.22 -19.80 15.74
C ARG A 194 3.00 -20.50 15.15
N MET A 195 2.98 -21.84 15.15
CA MET A 195 1.83 -22.60 14.63
C MET A 195 0.54 -22.31 15.40
N ALA A 196 0.62 -22.23 16.74
CA ALA A 196 -0.52 -21.87 17.58
C ALA A 196 -1.02 -20.46 17.30
N LEU A 197 -0.11 -19.48 17.19
CA LEU A 197 -0.47 -18.09 16.84
C LEU A 197 -1.09 -18.00 15.44
N VAL A 198 -0.52 -18.71 14.49
CA VAL A 198 -1.03 -18.77 13.12
C VAL A 198 -2.44 -19.34 13.08
N ALA A 199 -2.70 -20.47 13.74
CA ALA A 199 -4.03 -21.07 13.80
C ALA A 199 -5.06 -20.14 14.47
N LEU A 200 -4.66 -19.46 15.55
CA LEU A 200 -5.49 -18.47 16.23
C LEU A 200 -5.84 -17.29 15.31
N ILE A 201 -4.85 -16.71 14.61
CA ILE A 201 -5.06 -15.58 13.70
C ILE A 201 -5.87 -16.00 12.47
N ASP A 202 -5.72 -17.23 11.99
CA ASP A 202 -6.43 -17.73 10.80
C ASP A 202 -7.94 -17.91 11.06
N SER A 203 -8.32 -18.11 12.32
CA SER A 203 -9.73 -18.27 12.72
C SER A 203 -10.51 -16.96 12.56
N PRO A 204 -11.64 -16.95 11.83
CA PRO A 204 -12.52 -15.78 11.71
C PRO A 204 -13.10 -15.29 13.03
N ASP A 205 -13.33 -16.22 13.96
CA ASP A 205 -13.92 -15.93 15.28
C ASP A 205 -13.04 -14.98 16.09
N THR A 206 -11.71 -15.04 15.89
CA THR A 206 -10.73 -14.11 16.47
C THR A 206 -11.03 -12.65 16.14
N TRP A 207 -11.63 -12.41 14.97
CA TRP A 207 -11.84 -11.06 14.43
C TRP A 207 -13.31 -10.62 14.47
N SER A 208 -14.23 -11.54 14.77
CA SER A 208 -15.67 -11.33 14.62
C SER A 208 -16.03 -10.79 13.23
N ALA A 209 -15.36 -11.34 12.20
CA ALA A 209 -15.46 -10.87 10.82
C ALA A 209 -16.87 -11.14 10.26
N LEU A 210 -17.45 -10.13 9.59
CA LEU A 210 -18.56 -10.36 8.67
C LEU A 210 -18.04 -11.15 7.45
N PRO A 211 -18.88 -11.95 6.77
CA PRO A 211 -18.48 -12.61 5.55
C PRO A 211 -17.97 -11.57 4.54
N ALA A 212 -16.80 -11.84 3.97
CA ALA A 212 -16.23 -11.00 2.92
C ALA A 212 -17.12 -11.07 1.66
N ILE A 213 -17.15 -9.98 0.89
CA ILE A 213 -17.56 -10.02 -0.51
C ILE A 213 -16.69 -11.06 -1.24
N GLU A 214 -17.26 -11.79 -2.21
CA GLU A 214 -16.55 -12.77 -3.03
C GLU A 214 -15.18 -12.21 -3.51
N PRO A 215 -14.05 -12.70 -2.96
CA PRO A 215 -12.74 -12.05 -3.12
C PRO A 215 -12.28 -11.94 -4.58
N ASP A 216 -12.67 -12.90 -5.41
CA ASP A 216 -12.25 -12.98 -6.81
C ASP A 216 -12.92 -11.90 -7.67
N GLU A 217 -14.23 -11.67 -7.48
CA GLU A 217 -14.94 -10.60 -8.17
C GLU A 217 -14.36 -9.23 -7.81
N LEU A 218 -14.07 -9.01 -6.53
CA LEU A 218 -13.48 -7.78 -6.04
C LEU A 218 -12.11 -7.52 -6.70
N ARG A 219 -11.27 -8.56 -6.77
CA ARG A 219 -9.96 -8.50 -7.42
C ARG A 219 -10.08 -8.19 -8.91
N GLU A 220 -10.99 -8.85 -9.61
CA GLU A 220 -11.19 -8.61 -11.04
C GLU A 220 -11.59 -7.15 -11.32
N ARG A 221 -12.58 -6.63 -10.57
CA ARG A 221 -13.01 -5.23 -10.68
C ARG A 221 -11.88 -4.24 -10.42
N PHE A 222 -11.03 -4.52 -9.43
CA PHE A 222 -9.85 -3.70 -9.18
C PHE A 222 -8.84 -3.74 -10.33
N LEU A 223 -8.54 -4.91 -10.88
CA LEU A 223 -7.61 -5.05 -12.02
C LEU A 223 -8.10 -4.27 -13.24
N GLN A 224 -9.39 -4.32 -13.53
CA GLN A 224 -10.01 -3.53 -14.62
C GLN A 224 -9.87 -2.02 -14.36
N LEU A 225 -10.12 -1.56 -13.13
CA LEU A 225 -9.93 -0.15 -12.75
C LEU A 225 -8.47 0.27 -12.88
N ASP A 226 -7.54 -0.53 -12.36
CA ASP A 226 -6.10 -0.27 -12.40
C ASP A 226 -5.56 -0.20 -13.83
N GLU A 227 -5.99 -1.10 -14.71
CA GLU A 227 -5.69 -1.02 -16.14
C GLU A 227 -6.23 0.26 -16.78
N ALA A 228 -7.47 0.65 -16.46
CA ALA A 228 -8.08 1.86 -16.98
C ALA A 228 -7.34 3.14 -16.53
N VAL A 229 -6.85 3.17 -15.29
CA VAL A 229 -6.03 4.26 -14.73
C VAL A 229 -4.67 4.32 -15.42
N ARG A 230 -3.96 3.19 -15.52
CA ARG A 230 -2.66 3.10 -16.19
C ARG A 230 -2.77 3.48 -17.67
N GLY A 231 -3.80 3.00 -18.36
CA GLY A 231 -4.08 3.35 -19.75
C GLY A 231 -4.36 4.84 -19.94
N ALA A 232 -5.11 5.47 -19.02
CA ALA A 232 -5.33 6.92 -19.05
C ALA A 232 -4.02 7.71 -18.87
N ARG A 233 -3.17 7.28 -17.94
CA ARG A 233 -1.84 7.88 -17.72
C ARG A 233 -0.94 7.75 -18.97
N ARG A 234 -0.88 6.57 -19.59
CA ARG A 234 -0.10 6.35 -20.82
C ARG A 234 -0.55 7.29 -21.95
N ARG A 235 -1.87 7.40 -22.18
CA ARG A 235 -2.42 8.32 -23.18
C ARG A 235 -2.06 9.77 -22.90
N ARG A 236 -2.16 10.22 -21.65
CA ARG A 236 -1.79 11.59 -21.26
C ARG A 236 -0.32 11.90 -21.53
N ILE A 237 0.57 10.96 -21.19
CA ILE A 237 2.01 11.10 -21.47
C ILE A 237 2.26 11.16 -22.98
N GLY A 238 1.61 10.28 -23.75
CA GLY A 238 1.71 10.27 -25.22
C GLY A 238 1.24 11.60 -25.84
N TRP A 239 0.11 12.14 -25.40
CA TRP A 239 -0.37 13.45 -25.85
C TRP A 239 0.61 14.57 -25.50
N GLY A 240 1.22 14.54 -24.31
CA GLY A 240 2.26 15.50 -23.93
C GLY A 240 3.51 15.42 -24.81
N MET A 241 3.96 14.21 -25.13
CA MET A 241 5.10 13.99 -26.04
C MET A 241 4.80 14.48 -27.46
N LEU A 242 3.60 14.21 -27.98
CA LEU A 242 3.16 14.70 -29.29
C LEU A 242 3.12 16.23 -29.32
N ALA A 243 2.55 16.88 -28.29
CA ALA A 243 2.51 18.34 -28.20
C ALA A 243 3.93 18.94 -28.17
N ALA A 244 4.85 18.35 -27.41
CA ALA A 244 6.24 18.78 -27.37
C ALA A 244 6.94 18.62 -28.73
N ALA A 245 6.70 17.52 -29.45
CA ALA A 245 7.25 17.30 -30.78
C ALA A 245 6.72 18.32 -31.80
N LEU A 246 5.41 18.63 -31.77
CA LEU A 246 4.81 19.64 -32.64
C LEU A 246 5.34 21.06 -32.33
N LEU A 247 5.52 21.41 -31.05
CA LEU A 247 6.14 22.68 -30.65
C LEU A 247 7.60 22.77 -31.13
N GLY A 248 8.36 21.67 -31.01
CA GLY A 248 9.74 21.60 -31.53
C GLY A 248 9.81 21.78 -33.04
N ALA A 249 8.93 21.11 -33.79
CA ALA A 249 8.84 21.24 -35.25
C ALA A 249 8.41 22.65 -35.70
N ALA A 250 7.51 23.30 -34.96
CA ALA A 250 7.14 24.69 -35.23
C ALA A 250 8.31 25.65 -34.98
N LEU A 251 9.08 25.43 -33.90
CA LEU A 251 10.25 26.26 -33.59
C LEU A 251 11.35 26.10 -34.64
N THR A 252 11.63 24.87 -35.11
CA THR A 252 12.60 24.65 -36.19
C THR A 252 12.14 25.30 -37.49
N LEU A 253 10.85 25.22 -37.83
CA LEU A 253 10.29 25.87 -39.01
C LEU A 253 10.44 27.40 -38.94
N VAL A 254 10.19 28.01 -37.78
CA VAL A 254 10.40 29.46 -37.57
C VAL A 254 11.87 29.83 -37.73
N VAL A 255 12.81 29.05 -37.19
CA VAL A 255 14.25 29.31 -37.34
C VAL A 255 14.69 29.21 -38.80
N VAL A 256 14.23 28.18 -39.54
CA VAL A 256 14.55 27.98 -40.96
C VAL A 256 13.96 29.08 -41.84
N LEU A 257 12.75 29.56 -41.54
CA LEU A 257 12.07 30.60 -42.31
C LEU A 257 12.40 32.03 -41.86
N SER A 258 13.16 32.20 -40.78
CA SER A 258 13.56 33.53 -40.31
C SER A 258 14.61 34.14 -41.24
N PRO A 259 14.43 35.40 -41.71
CA PRO A 259 15.33 36.04 -42.67
C PRO A 259 16.77 36.29 -42.16
N LEU A 260 17.05 36.00 -40.89
CA LEU A 260 18.40 36.00 -40.31
C LEU A 260 19.21 34.76 -40.69
N GLY A 261 18.57 33.61 -40.96
CA GLY A 261 19.26 32.39 -41.44
C GLY A 261 19.69 32.48 -42.91
N ALA A 262 19.02 33.32 -43.70
CA ALA A 262 19.34 33.56 -45.11
C ALA A 262 20.53 34.53 -45.32
N ARG A 263 21.14 35.06 -44.25
CA ARG A 263 22.32 35.96 -44.32
C ARG A 263 23.63 35.32 -43.84
N LEU A 264 23.63 34.03 -43.49
CA LEU A 264 24.80 33.30 -42.95
C LEU A 264 25.14 32.00 -43.71
N LEU A 265 24.58 31.82 -44.92
CA LEU A 265 25.07 30.89 -45.94
C LEU A 265 25.43 31.69 -47.18
#